data_AF-A0A327VJX7-F1
#
_entry.id   AF-A0A327VJX7-F1
#
_cell.length_a   1.000
_cell.length_b   1.000
_cell.length_c   1.000
_cell.angle_alpha   90.00
_cell.angle_beta   90.00
_cell.angle_gamma   90.00
#
_symmetry.space_group_name_H-M   'P 1'
#
loop_
_entity.id
_entity.type
_entity.pdbx_description
1 polymer ?
#
loop_
_entity_poly.entity_id
_entity_poly.type
_entity_poly.pdbx_seq_one_letter_code
_entity_poly.pdbx_strand_id
1 'polypeptide(L)'
;MLGVAVTGAGAVPAQAAQAGAGTTASWTCDGGRVNVPSNPDYYTAYCKKGGSSVRVDFYPDFGDEKEYLYVRDGFANGHKTVAYLSVKGEGTARFTTGEYTRNYPEGRDAALKVCTSGSSKAVCSGWEDGGTT
;
A
#
# COMPACT_ATOMS: atom_id res chain seq x y z
N MET A 1 17.81 -32.24 -61.60
CA MET A 1 17.57 -31.42 -60.40
C MET A 1 16.56 -32.15 -59.54
N LEU A 2 16.98 -32.68 -58.39
CA LEU A 2 16.09 -33.35 -57.43
C LEU A 2 15.26 -32.31 -56.67
N GLY A 3 13.96 -32.56 -56.56
CA GLY A 3 13.00 -31.71 -55.84
C GLY A 3 13.14 -31.85 -54.32
N VAL A 4 13.00 -30.72 -53.63
CA VAL A 4 13.11 -30.59 -52.17
C VAL A 4 11.83 -31.11 -51.50
N ALA A 5 11.99 -31.98 -50.50
CA ALA A 5 10.92 -32.46 -49.64
C ALA A 5 10.47 -31.38 -48.64
N VAL A 6 9.16 -31.12 -48.55
CA VAL A 6 8.56 -30.28 -47.52
C VAL A 6 8.07 -31.18 -46.40
N THR A 7 8.75 -31.17 -45.26
CA THR A 7 8.27 -31.78 -44.02
C THR A 7 7.19 -30.90 -43.40
N GLY A 8 5.93 -31.35 -43.48
CA GLY A 8 4.81 -30.73 -42.78
C GLY A 8 4.94 -30.95 -41.27
N ALA A 9 5.15 -29.86 -40.52
CA ALA A 9 5.06 -29.86 -39.07
C ALA A 9 3.57 -29.93 -38.66
N GLY A 10 3.18 -31.03 -38.02
CA GLY A 10 1.83 -31.24 -37.50
C GLY A 10 1.51 -30.22 -36.41
N ALA A 11 0.34 -29.58 -36.53
CA ALA A 11 -0.19 -28.68 -35.52
C ALA A 11 -0.74 -29.51 -34.34
N VAL A 12 -0.11 -29.38 -33.18
CA VAL A 12 -0.67 -29.85 -31.90
C VAL A 12 -1.74 -28.85 -31.48
N PRO A 13 -3.00 -29.26 -31.21
CA PRO A 13 -3.99 -28.33 -30.72
C PRO A 13 -3.61 -27.89 -29.31
N ALA A 14 -3.29 -26.61 -29.15
CA ALA A 14 -3.15 -25.99 -27.85
C ALA A 14 -4.52 -26.01 -27.15
N GLN A 15 -4.69 -26.91 -26.19
CA GLN A 15 -5.80 -26.84 -25.25
C GLN A 15 -5.66 -25.56 -24.44
N ALA A 16 -6.43 -24.53 -24.81
CA ALA A 16 -6.65 -23.36 -23.99
C ALA A 16 -7.34 -23.84 -22.70
N ALA A 17 -6.55 -23.95 -21.63
CA ALA A 17 -7.10 -24.14 -20.30
C ALA A 17 -8.03 -22.95 -20.01
N GLN A 18 -9.33 -23.22 -19.94
CA GLN A 18 -10.31 -22.26 -19.41
C GLN A 18 -9.94 -22.03 -17.94
N ALA A 19 -9.19 -20.96 -17.67
CA ALA A 19 -9.07 -20.42 -16.34
C ALA A 19 -10.48 -20.03 -15.89
N GLY A 20 -11.02 -20.76 -14.91
CA GLY A 20 -12.30 -20.47 -14.31
C GLY A 20 -12.35 -18.99 -13.91
N ALA A 21 -13.48 -18.35 -14.19
CA ALA A 21 -13.74 -16.97 -13.82
C ALA A 21 -13.89 -16.87 -12.28
N GLY A 22 -12.78 -17.01 -11.56
CA GLY A 22 -12.64 -16.44 -10.23
C GLY A 22 -12.48 -14.96 -10.42
N THR A 23 -13.42 -14.16 -9.91
CA THR A 23 -13.23 -12.72 -9.76
C THR A 23 -11.98 -12.51 -8.90
N THR A 24 -10.83 -12.25 -9.53
CA THR A 24 -9.61 -11.91 -8.81
C THR A 24 -9.89 -10.60 -8.09
N ALA A 25 -9.96 -10.63 -6.76
CA ALA A 25 -10.24 -9.43 -5.97
C ALA A 25 -9.25 -8.32 -6.37
N SER A 26 -9.75 -7.13 -6.71
CA SER A 26 -8.92 -5.95 -6.92
C SER A 26 -8.55 -5.33 -5.57
N TRP A 27 -7.49 -4.52 -5.55
CA TRP A 27 -7.19 -3.71 -4.39
C TRP A 27 -8.22 -2.59 -4.24
N THR A 28 -8.69 -2.37 -3.02
CA THR A 28 -9.50 -1.22 -2.63
C THR A 28 -8.75 -0.46 -1.57
N CYS A 29 -8.59 0.85 -1.75
CA CYS A 29 -7.90 1.72 -0.82
C CYS A 29 -8.85 2.76 -0.25
N ASP A 30 -8.64 3.12 1.01
CA ASP A 30 -9.49 4.01 1.80
C ASP A 30 -8.65 4.59 2.96
N GLY A 31 -9.20 5.57 3.67
CA GLY A 31 -8.53 6.22 4.79
C GLY A 31 -9.39 7.27 5.47
N GLY A 32 -8.81 7.88 6.48
CA GLY A 32 -9.43 8.96 7.24
C GLY A 32 -9.12 8.90 8.73
N ARG A 33 -9.83 9.74 9.48
CA ARG A 33 -9.72 9.84 10.93
C ARG A 33 -10.45 8.68 11.61
N VAL A 34 -9.79 8.07 12.58
CA VAL A 34 -10.34 7.06 13.48
C VAL A 34 -10.38 7.66 14.88
N ASN A 35 -11.59 7.78 15.42
CA ASN A 35 -11.81 8.23 16.78
C ASN A 35 -11.81 7.03 17.73
N VAL A 36 -10.92 7.00 18.71
CA VAL A 36 -10.79 5.87 19.65
C VAL A 36 -11.16 6.31 21.05
N PRO A 37 -12.26 5.82 21.63
CA PRO A 37 -12.61 6.15 23.01
C PRO A 37 -11.45 5.79 23.96
N SER A 38 -11.04 6.77 24.78
CA SER A 38 -10.00 6.61 25.79
C SER A 38 -8.59 6.27 25.27
N ASN A 39 -8.35 6.40 23.97
CA ASN A 39 -7.01 6.33 23.37
C ASN A 39 -6.81 7.53 22.43
N PRO A 40 -5.57 7.83 22.06
CA PRO A 40 -5.27 8.73 20.96
C PRO A 40 -6.08 8.45 19.69
N ASP A 41 -6.71 9.50 19.16
CA ASP A 41 -7.24 9.49 17.81
C ASP A 41 -6.08 9.36 16.82
N TYR A 42 -6.35 8.74 15.67
CA TYR A 42 -5.34 8.55 14.65
C TYR A 42 -5.91 8.66 13.24
N TYR A 43 -5.03 8.91 12.29
CA TYR A 43 -5.36 8.98 10.88
C TYR A 43 -4.77 7.77 10.18
N THR A 44 -5.52 7.18 9.25
CA THR A 44 -5.13 5.94 8.59
C THR A 44 -5.25 6.06 7.08
N ALA A 45 -4.33 5.42 6.37
CA ALA A 45 -4.49 5.11 4.96
C ALA A 45 -4.21 3.62 4.77
N TYR A 46 -5.09 2.91 4.07
CA TYR A 46 -4.95 1.47 3.88
C TYR A 46 -5.42 1.02 2.50
N CYS A 47 -4.87 -0.10 2.04
CA CYS A 47 -5.37 -0.83 0.89
C CYS A 47 -5.61 -2.29 1.29
N LYS A 48 -6.69 -2.90 0.79
CA LYS A 48 -7.03 -4.30 1.03
C LYS A 48 -7.39 -5.04 -0.26
N LYS A 49 -7.10 -6.34 -0.31
CA LYS A 49 -7.46 -7.26 -1.40
C LYS A 49 -7.67 -8.66 -0.82
N GLY A 50 -8.92 -9.11 -0.77
CA GLY A 50 -9.25 -10.37 -0.09
C GLY A 50 -8.79 -10.34 1.37
N GLY A 51 -8.01 -11.34 1.77
CA GLY A 51 -7.39 -11.42 3.11
C GLY A 51 -6.11 -10.61 3.29
N SER A 52 -5.60 -9.96 2.24
CA SER A 52 -4.38 -9.15 2.30
C SER A 52 -4.70 -7.68 2.58
N SER A 53 -3.87 -7.01 3.38
CA SER A 53 -3.98 -5.57 3.63
C SER A 53 -2.63 -4.92 3.88
N VAL A 54 -2.48 -3.66 3.48
CA VAL A 54 -1.37 -2.79 3.85
C VAL A 54 -1.93 -1.52 4.45
N ARG A 55 -1.30 -0.97 5.49
CA ARG A 55 -1.83 0.17 6.24
C ARG A 55 -0.71 1.03 6.81
N VAL A 56 -0.96 2.33 6.87
CA VAL A 56 -0.23 3.26 7.74
C VAL A 56 -1.21 3.93 8.68
N ASP A 57 -0.83 4.04 9.95
CA ASP A 57 -1.53 4.84 10.96
C ASP A 57 -0.60 5.94 11.45
N PHE A 58 -1.16 7.11 11.68
CA PHE A 58 -0.45 8.27 12.19
C PHE A 58 -1.22 8.88 13.36
N TYR A 59 -0.54 8.96 14.48
CA TYR A 59 -1.03 9.47 15.75
C TYR A 59 -0.34 10.82 15.95
N PRO A 60 -1.01 11.95 15.65
CA PRO A 60 -0.42 13.27 15.85
C PRO A 60 -0.24 13.60 17.33
N ASP A 61 -1.06 13.01 18.22
CA ASP A 61 -0.96 13.19 19.66
C ASP A 61 -0.95 11.82 20.34
N PHE A 62 0.23 11.30 20.68
CA PHE A 62 0.40 10.00 21.34
C PHE A 62 0.90 10.14 22.79
N GLY A 63 0.28 11.05 23.55
CA GLY A 63 0.59 11.25 24.97
C GLY A 63 1.93 11.96 25.19
N ASP A 64 2.81 11.40 26.02
CA ASP A 64 4.15 11.97 26.28
C ASP A 64 5.12 11.75 25.11
N GLU A 65 4.80 10.81 24.23
CA GLU A 65 5.51 10.60 22.98
C GLU A 65 4.93 11.54 21.92
N LYS A 66 5.84 12.15 21.15
CA LYS A 66 5.52 12.95 19.98
C LYS A 66 4.86 12.09 18.89
N GLU A 67 4.66 12.64 17.70
CA GLU A 67 3.86 11.99 16.67
C GLU A 67 4.37 10.58 16.32
N TYR A 68 3.46 9.61 16.31
CA TYR A 68 3.78 8.20 16.11
C TYR A 68 3.21 7.69 14.80
N LEU A 69 4.02 6.95 14.03
CA LEU A 69 3.63 6.39 12.75
C LEU A 69 3.86 4.88 12.73
N TYR A 70 2.81 4.13 12.37
CA TYR A 70 2.85 2.68 12.32
C TYR A 70 2.49 2.15 10.92
N VAL A 71 3.45 1.50 10.26
CA VAL A 71 3.28 0.90 8.94
C VAL A 71 3.14 -0.61 9.08
N ARG A 72 1.98 -1.13 8.71
CA ARG A 72 1.59 -2.54 8.83
C ARG A 72 1.49 -3.22 7.46
N ASP A 73 2.03 -4.43 7.40
CA ASP A 73 2.00 -5.28 6.21
C ASP A 73 1.34 -6.61 6.51
N GLY A 74 0.08 -6.75 6.11
CA GLY A 74 -0.68 -8.00 6.10
C GLY A 74 -0.71 -8.63 4.71
N PHE A 75 0.24 -8.30 3.82
CA PHE A 75 0.31 -8.84 2.47
C PHE A 75 1.56 -9.72 2.32
N ALA A 76 1.36 -11.04 2.25
CA ALA A 76 2.43 -12.01 2.08
C ALA A 76 2.98 -12.04 0.64
N ASN A 77 3.69 -10.98 0.24
CA ASN A 77 4.25 -10.82 -1.11
C ASN A 77 5.79 -10.76 -1.15
N GLY A 78 6.46 -10.87 0.00
CA GLY A 78 7.93 -10.76 0.10
C GLY A 78 8.48 -9.36 -0.14
N HIS A 79 7.63 -8.36 -0.32
CA HIS A 79 7.98 -6.95 -0.41
C HIS A 79 7.64 -6.24 0.90
N LYS A 80 8.24 -5.07 1.13
CA LYS A 80 7.86 -4.21 2.26
C LYS A 80 6.84 -3.19 1.79
N THR A 81 5.72 -3.11 2.50
CA THR A 81 4.83 -1.95 2.45
C THR A 81 5.62 -0.66 2.60
N VAL A 82 5.26 0.34 1.81
CA VAL A 82 5.86 1.67 1.85
C VAL A 82 4.78 2.67 2.23
N ALA A 83 5.05 3.51 3.22
CA ALA A 83 4.19 4.62 3.56
C ALA A 83 4.88 5.95 3.31
N TYR A 84 4.08 6.99 3.10
CA TYR A 84 4.53 8.36 2.95
C TYR A 84 3.74 9.23 3.92
N LEU A 85 4.44 10.14 4.58
CA LEU A 85 3.88 11.20 5.42
C LEU A 85 4.38 12.52 4.85
N SER A 86 3.46 13.38 4.42
CA SER A 86 3.77 14.73 4.00
C SER A 86 3.34 15.70 5.09
N VAL A 87 4.25 16.53 5.59
CA VAL A 87 3.96 17.57 6.58
C VAL A 87 4.29 18.93 5.99
N LYS A 88 3.36 19.87 6.10
CA LYS A 88 3.49 21.22 5.52
C LYS A 88 4.69 21.95 6.13
N GLY A 89 5.63 22.34 5.27
CA GLY A 89 6.89 22.99 5.65
C GLY A 89 8.08 22.04 5.83
N GLU A 90 7.82 20.75 6.02
CA GLU A 90 8.85 19.71 6.25
C GLU A 90 9.03 18.79 5.02
N GLY A 91 8.04 18.74 4.14
CA GLY A 91 8.05 17.92 2.92
C GLY A 91 7.51 16.51 3.15
N THR A 92 7.90 15.58 2.28
CA THR A 92 7.40 14.20 2.29
C THR A 92 8.46 13.20 2.72
N ALA A 93 8.24 12.55 3.85
CA ALA A 93 9.05 11.44 4.34
C ALA A 93 8.51 10.09 3.83
N ARG A 94 9.42 9.11 3.69
CA ARG A 94 9.11 7.75 3.23
C ARG A 94 9.51 6.74 4.30
N PHE A 95 8.63 5.77 4.55
CA PHE A 95 8.75 4.75 5.58
C PHE A 95 8.49 3.36 4.99
N THR A 96 9.02 2.33 5.65
CA THR A 96 8.70 0.94 5.35
C THR A 96 7.92 0.33 6.51
N THR A 97 7.50 -0.93 6.42
CA THR A 97 6.91 -1.67 7.55
C THR A 97 7.72 -1.48 8.83
N GLY A 98 7.06 -1.09 9.91
CA GLY A 98 7.69 -0.74 11.18
C GLY A 98 6.99 0.41 11.93
N GLU A 99 7.58 0.78 13.05
CA GLU A 99 7.09 1.77 14.00
C GLU A 99 8.08 2.94 14.08
N TYR A 100 7.57 4.18 14.12
CA TYR A 100 8.40 5.37 14.03
C TYR A 100 7.85 6.50 14.88
N THR A 101 8.65 6.98 15.83
CA THR A 101 8.40 8.25 16.53
C THR A 101 9.00 9.40 15.73
N ARG A 102 8.27 10.51 15.63
CA ARG A 102 8.69 11.73 14.94
C ARG A 102 8.54 12.94 15.86
N ASN A 103 8.99 14.07 15.35
CA ASN A 103 8.81 15.35 16.00
C ASN A 103 8.68 16.44 14.96
N TYR A 104 7.48 16.65 14.47
CA TYR A 104 7.26 17.77 13.58
C TYR A 104 6.95 19.02 14.42
N PRO A 105 7.09 20.21 13.85
CA PRO A 105 6.53 21.40 14.46
C PRO A 105 5.01 21.24 14.59
N GLU A 106 4.45 21.61 15.73
CA GLU A 106 3.00 21.57 15.96
C GLU A 106 2.23 22.50 15.01
N GLY A 107 0.95 22.18 14.76
CA GLY A 107 0.04 22.98 13.96
C GLY A 107 0.24 22.85 12.45
N ARG A 108 0.85 21.76 11.95
CA ARG A 108 1.12 21.59 10.51
C ARG A 108 0.22 20.53 9.89
N ASP A 109 -0.40 20.91 8.76
CA ASP A 109 -1.20 19.98 7.96
C ASP A 109 -0.35 18.76 7.55
N ALA A 110 -0.85 17.56 7.85
CA ALA A 110 -0.26 16.29 7.51
C ALA A 110 -1.12 15.56 6.46
N ALA A 111 -0.48 14.76 5.61
CA ALA A 111 -1.15 13.88 4.66
C ALA A 111 -0.45 12.52 4.59
N LEU A 112 -1.23 11.47 4.39
CA LEU A 112 -0.80 10.07 4.46
C LEU A 112 -1.01 9.36 3.15
N LYS A 113 -0.11 8.44 2.83
CA LYS A 113 -0.28 7.53 1.70
C LYS A 113 0.40 6.20 1.99
N VAL A 114 -0.21 5.09 1.54
CA VAL A 114 0.40 3.76 1.63
C VAL A 114 0.46 3.11 0.27
N CYS A 115 1.50 2.30 0.05
CA CYS A 115 1.72 1.51 -1.14
C CYS A 115 2.08 0.07 -0.77
N THR A 116 1.57 -0.90 -1.52
CA THR A 116 1.83 -2.33 -1.29
C THR A 116 3.30 -2.74 -1.42
N SER A 117 4.11 -1.93 -2.10
CA SER A 117 5.57 -2.05 -2.16
C SER A 117 6.20 -0.74 -2.66
N GLY A 118 7.53 -0.71 -2.77
CA GLY A 118 8.26 0.39 -3.42
C GLY A 118 8.48 0.23 -4.93
N SER A 119 7.89 -0.79 -5.56
CA SER A 119 8.05 -1.02 -7.01
C SER A 119 7.12 -0.12 -7.83
N SER A 120 7.43 0.09 -9.11
CA SER A 120 6.55 0.84 -10.04
C SER A 120 5.20 0.17 -10.31
N LYS A 121 5.04 -1.10 -9.94
CA LYS A 121 3.79 -1.87 -10.03
C LYS A 121 3.01 -1.90 -8.72
N ALA A 122 3.48 -1.18 -7.69
CA ALA A 122 2.78 -1.11 -6.42
C ALA A 122 1.42 -0.46 -6.59
N VAL A 123 0.42 -1.00 -5.89
CA VAL A 123 -0.85 -0.29 -5.71
C VAL A 123 -0.67 0.64 -4.53
N CYS A 124 -1.08 1.89 -4.71
CA CYS A 124 -1.05 2.89 -3.66
C CYS A 124 -2.44 3.45 -3.40
N SER A 125 -2.68 3.88 -2.16
CA SER A 125 -3.82 4.74 -1.84
C SER A 125 -3.68 6.11 -2.50
N GLY A 126 -4.76 6.89 -2.46
CA GLY A 126 -4.68 8.34 -2.58
C GLY A 126 -3.90 8.95 -1.41
N TRP A 127 -3.76 10.27 -1.45
CA TRP A 127 -3.36 11.03 -0.27
C TRP A 127 -4.58 11.22 0.61
N GLU A 128 -4.47 10.77 1.84
CA GLU A 128 -5.49 10.91 2.88
C GLU A 128 -5.10 12.04 3.83
N ASP A 129 -6.09 12.70 4.41
CA ASP A 129 -5.87 13.65 5.49
C ASP A 129 -5.16 12.95 6.66
N GLY A 130 -4.04 13.52 7.11
CA GLY A 130 -3.27 13.07 8.26
C GLY A 130 -3.51 13.91 9.51
N GLY A 131 -4.45 14.87 9.45
CA GLY A 131 -4.71 15.81 10.52
C GLY A 131 -3.65 16.90 10.61
N THR A 132 -3.40 17.33 11.82
CA THR A 132 -2.43 18.37 12.13
C THR A 132 -1.46 17.82 13.16
N THR A 133 -0.16 17.98 12.90
CA THR A 133 0.90 17.70 13.88
C THR A 133 0.83 18.63 15.07
#